data_AF-A0A0C9WSV1-F1
#
_entry.id   AF-A0A0C9WSV1-F1
#
_cell.length_a   1.000
_cell.length_b   1.000
_cell.length_c   1.000
_cell.angle_alpha   90.00
_cell.angle_beta   90.00
_cell.angle_gamma   90.00
#
_symmetry.space_group_name_H-M   'P 1'
#
loop_
_entity.id
_entity.type
_entity.pdbx_description
1 polymer ?
#
loop_
_entity_poly.entity_id
_entity_poly.type
_entity_poly.pdbx_seq_one_letter_code
_entity_poly.pdbx_strand_id
1 'polypeptide(L)' 'MEAAELAGWTRFAPKGGIGKCIPTTDCVAESSDDLMFLKDDEITVLLQIADQEDAYLGYCEGVVGRFQGHDFSNPRSSPS' A
#
# COMPACT_ATOMS: atom_id res chain seq x y z
N MET A 1 -3.10 -12.14 -7.11
CA MET A 1 -3.38 -12.53 -5.70
C MET A 1 -4.73 -13.23 -5.65
N GLU A 2 -4.93 -14.28 -4.85
CA GLU A 2 -6.21 -15.03 -4.84
C GLU A 2 -7.33 -14.21 -4.17
N ALA A 3 -8.58 -14.39 -4.63
CA ALA A 3 -9.73 -13.61 -4.15
C ALA A 3 -9.97 -13.76 -2.62
N ALA A 4 -9.67 -14.94 -2.06
CA ALA A 4 -9.79 -15.19 -0.62
C ALA A 4 -8.74 -14.41 0.19
N GLU A 5 -7.52 -14.28 -0.33
CA GLU A 5 -6.45 -13.50 0.30
C GLU A 5 -6.80 -12.00 0.27
N LEU A 6 -7.27 -11.50 -0.87
CA LEU A 6 -7.75 -10.12 -1.02
C LEU A 6 -8.85 -9.80 0.01
N ALA A 7 -9.85 -10.68 0.16
CA ALA A 7 -10.92 -10.50 1.14
C ALA A 7 -10.41 -10.49 2.60
N GLY A 8 -9.36 -11.26 2.90
CA GLY A 8 -8.69 -11.23 4.20
C GLY A 8 -8.02 -9.88 4.46
N TRP A 9 -7.28 -9.38 3.47
CA TRP A 9 -6.59 -8.10 3.52
C TRP A 9 -7.54 -6.90 3.64
N THR A 10 -8.63 -6.87 2.87
CA THR A 10 -9.68 -5.85 2.98
C THR A 10 -10.29 -5.78 4.39
N ARG A 11 -10.39 -6.92 5.10
CA ARG A 11 -10.87 -6.96 6.50
C ARG A 11 -9.79 -6.58 7.51
N PHE A 12 -8.52 -6.73 7.15
CA PHE A 12 -7.39 -6.36 7.99
C PHE A 12 -7.10 -4.85 7.94
N ALA A 13 -7.27 -4.21 6.78
CA ALA A 13 -6.94 -2.81 6.57
C ALA A 13 -7.59 -1.82 7.57
N PRO A 14 -8.89 -1.92 7.92
CA PRO A 14 -9.51 -1.00 8.89
C PRO A 14 -8.91 -1.09 10.30
N LYS A 15 -8.14 -2.15 10.61
CA LYS A 15 -7.42 -2.29 11.89
C LYS A 15 -6.12 -1.50 11.93
N GLY A 16 -5.75 -0.83 10.84
CA GLY A 16 -4.52 -0.04 10.71
C GLY A 16 -3.38 -0.77 10.02
N GLY A 17 -3.58 -2.01 9.57
CA GLY A 17 -2.54 -2.78 8.88
C GLY A 17 -1.27 -2.95 9.71
N ILE A 18 -0.11 -2.85 9.07
CA ILE A 18 1.20 -2.74 9.72
C ILE A 18 1.69 -1.29 9.81
N GLY A 19 0.93 -0.34 9.24
CA GLY A 19 1.28 1.08 9.20
C GLY A 19 0.39 1.84 8.23
N LYS A 20 0.59 3.16 8.18
CA LYS A 20 -0.07 4.07 7.25
C LYS A 20 0.94 4.99 6.60
N CYS A 21 0.68 5.39 5.37
CA CYS A 21 1.52 6.34 4.65
C CYS A 21 0.66 7.26 3.78
N ILE A 22 1.19 8.46 3.53
CA ILE A 22 0.54 9.48 2.70
C ILE A 22 1.35 9.62 1.40
N PRO A 23 0.74 9.40 0.22
CA PRO A 23 1.40 9.61 -1.05
C PRO A 23 1.74 11.08 -1.26
N THR A 24 2.90 11.33 -1.85
CA THR A 24 3.37 12.68 -2.22
C THR A 24 3.03 13.04 -3.66
N THR A 25 2.66 12.05 -4.46
CA THR A 25 2.29 12.18 -5.87
C THR A 25 1.11 11.26 -6.18
N ASP A 26 0.42 11.54 -7.29
CA ASP A 26 -0.64 10.68 -7.80
C ASP A 26 -0.02 9.45 -8.47
N CYS A 27 -0.60 8.28 -8.25
CA CYS A 27 -0.18 7.03 -8.89
C CYS A 27 -1.37 6.43 -9.66
N VAL A 28 -1.13 6.19 -10.94
CA VAL A 28 -2.08 5.50 -11.83
C VAL A 28 -1.66 4.04 -11.93
N ALA A 29 -2.58 3.13 -11.61
CA ALA A 29 -2.33 1.70 -11.74
C ALA A 29 -2.09 1.31 -13.21
N GLU A 30 -0.95 0.67 -13.49
CA GLU A 30 -0.61 0.16 -14.82
C GLU A 30 -1.19 -1.24 -15.06
N SER A 31 -1.45 -1.98 -13.98
CA SER A 31 -2.06 -3.31 -13.99
C SER A 31 -3.15 -3.45 -12.92
N SER A 32 -3.93 -4.54 -13.01
CA SER A 32 -4.95 -4.87 -12.01
C SER A 32 -4.39 -5.23 -10.65
N ASP A 33 -3.09 -5.49 -10.55
CA ASP A 33 -2.41 -5.79 -9.29
C ASP A 33 -1.85 -4.53 -8.61
N ASP A 34 -1.82 -3.39 -9.30
CA ASP A 34 -1.27 -2.12 -8.78
C ASP A 34 -2.34 -1.31 -8.04
N LEU A 35 -1.92 -0.62 -6.99
CA LEU A 35 -2.78 0.25 -6.21
C LEU A 35 -2.78 1.65 -6.83
N MET A 36 -3.95 2.07 -7.28
CA MET A 36 -4.18 3.47 -7.63
C MET A 36 -4.42 4.29 -6.36
N PHE A 37 -3.82 5.47 -6.29
CA PHE A 37 -4.01 6.42 -5.20
C PHE A 37 -3.73 7.84 -5.68
N LEU A 38 -4.35 8.82 -5.02
CA LEU A 38 -4.05 10.22 -5.24
C LEU A 38 -3.09 10.72 -4.17
N LYS A 39 -2.39 11.79 -4.49
CA LYS A 39 -1.64 12.55 -3.52
C LYS A 39 -2.53 12.92 -2.32
N ASP A 40 -1.94 12.87 -1.12
CA ASP A 40 -2.59 13.21 0.15
C ASP A 40 -3.66 12.19 0.63
N ASP A 41 -3.88 11.09 -0.10
CA ASP A 41 -4.72 9.97 0.38
C ASP A 41 -4.07 9.24 1.57
N GLU A 42 -4.89 8.61 2.42
CA GLU A 42 -4.38 7.75 3.48
C GLU A 42 -4.31 6.30 3.03
N ILE A 43 -3.09 5.79 2.82
CA ILE A 43 -2.87 4.40 2.42
C ILE A 43 -2.54 3.57 3.65
N THR A 44 -3.30 2.49 3.86
CA THR A 44 -2.97 1.51 4.90
C THR A 44 -2.01 0.47 4.33
N VAL A 45 -0.84 0.34 4.92
CA VAL A 45 0.16 -0.66 4.55
C VAL A 45 -0.20 -1.98 5.20
N LEU A 46 -0.27 -3.05 4.40
CA LEU A 46 -0.71 -4.37 4.87
C LEU A 46 0.46 -5.35 4.99
N LEU A 47 1.39 -5.31 4.04
CA LEU A 47 2.51 -6.24 3.94
C LEU A 47 3.67 -5.57 3.18
N GLN A 48 4.90 -5.83 3.60
CA GLN A 48 6.09 -5.60 2.78
C GLN A 48 6.40 -6.87 1.98
N ILE A 49 6.55 -6.75 0.67
CA ILE A 49 6.80 -7.90 -0.21
C ILE A 49 8.25 -8.32 -0.05
N ALA A 50 8.50 -9.40 0.69
CA ALA A 50 9.80 -10.05 0.70
C ALA A 50 10.15 -10.44 -0.74
N ASP A 51 11.35 -10.11 -1.21
CA ASP A 51 11.87 -10.29 -2.58
C ASP A 51 11.70 -9.09 -3.54
N GLN A 52 11.04 -8.00 -3.13
CA GLN A 52 11.04 -6.76 -3.90
C GLN A 52 11.40 -5.57 -3.00
N GLU A 53 12.49 -4.90 -3.36
CA GLU A 53 12.95 -3.71 -2.64
C GLU A 53 11.90 -2.59 -2.80
N ASP A 54 11.56 -1.94 -1.71
CA ASP A 54 10.54 -0.89 -1.62
C ASP A 54 9.14 -1.23 -2.14
N ALA A 55 8.79 -2.52 -2.30
CA ALA A 55 7.44 -2.92 -2.70
C ALA A 55 6.53 -3.30 -1.52
N TYR A 56 5.32 -2.78 -1.54
CA TYR A 56 4.34 -2.96 -0.47
C TYR A 56 2.97 -3.35 -1.02
N LEU A 57 2.17 -4.01 -0.18
CA LEU A 57 0.75 -4.19 -0.39
C LEU A 57 0.00 -3.12 0.41
N GLY A 58 -0.82 -2.33 -0.25
CA GLY A 58 -1.60 -1.26 0.35
C GLY A 58 -3.09 -1.46 0.19
N TYR A 59 -3.83 -0.68 0.98
CA TYR A 59 -5.27 -0.55 0.89
C TYR A 59 -5.66 0.92 0.80
N CYS A 60 -6.46 1.26 -0.20
CA CYS A 60 -7.06 2.57 -0.42
C CYS A 60 -8.50 2.41 -0.89
N GLU A 61 -9.45 3.10 -0.27
CA GLU A 61 -10.86 3.17 -0.72
C GLU A 61 -11.56 1.83 -1.06
N GLY A 62 -11.19 0.73 -0.41
CA GLY A 62 -11.77 -0.59 -0.69
C GLY A 62 -10.97 -1.46 -1.65
N VAL A 63 -9.93 -0.89 -2.27
CA VAL A 63 -9.03 -1.57 -3.21
C VAL A 63 -7.76 -2.01 -2.48
N VAL A 64 -7.32 -3.24 -2.74
CA VAL A 64 -6.03 -3.78 -2.29
C VAL A 64 -5.15 -3.95 -3.51
N GLY A 65 -3.93 -3.42 -3.46
CA GLY A 65 -3.00 -3.45 -4.59
C GLY A 65 -1.56 -3.20 -4.14
N ARG A 66 -0.63 -3.34 -5.07
CA ARG A 66 0.80 -3.13 -4.84
C ARG A 66 1.17 -1.67 -5.09
N PHE A 67 2.12 -1.15 -4.31
CA PHE A 67 2.69 0.16 -4.55
C PHE A 67 4.17 0.18 -4.16
N GLN A 68 4.89 1.18 -4.66
CA GLN A 68 6.30 1.38 -4.40
C GLN A 68 6.50 2.47 -3.33
N GLY A 69 7.44 2.25 -2.41
CA GLY A 69 7.68 3.12 -1.25
C GLY A 69 8.21 4.52 -1.60
N HIS A 70 8.81 4.67 -2.78
CA HIS A 70 9.37 5.94 -3.25
C HIS A 70 8.34 7.07 -3.46
N ASP A 71 7.06 6.72 -3.67
CA ASP A 71 5.99 7.70 -3.93
C ASP A 71 5.46 8.35 -2.64
N PHE A 72 5.93 7.91 -1.47
CA PHE A 72 5.39 8.28 -0.18
C PHE A 72 6.35 9.15 0.62
N SER A 73 5.80 10.12 1.36
CA SER A 73 6.58 10.83 2.37
C SER A 73 6.73 9.89 3.58
N ASN A 74 7.75 9.04 3.50
CA ASN A 74 8.39 8.26 4.55
C ASN A 74 7.57 7.12 5.20
N PRO A 75 7.84 5.83 4.90
CA PRO A 75 7.41 4.73 5.75
C PRO A 75 8.38 4.40 6.90
N ARG A 76 9.59 5.01 6.98
CA ARG A 76 10.52 4.77 8.10
C ARG A 76 11.59 5.85 8.19
N SER A 77 11.51 6.68 9.24
CA SER A 77 12.66 7.44 9.73
C SER A 77 13.90 6.54 9.74
N SER A 78 14.93 6.94 9.01
CA SER A 78 16.26 6.33 9.07
C SER A 78 16.71 6.22 10.53
N PRO A 79 17.16 5.06 11.03
CA PRO A 79 17.89 5.05 12.29
C PRO A 79 19.22 5.76 12.05
N SER A 80 19.46 6.80 12.85
CA SER A 80 20.69 7.60 12.91
C SER A 80 21.95 6.77 13.12
#